data_AF-A0A833CPP5-F1
#
_entry.id   AF-A0A833CPP5-F1
#
_cell.length_a   1.000
_cell.length_b   1.000
_cell.length_c   1.000
_cell.angle_alpha   90.00
_cell.angle_beta   90.00
_cell.angle_gamma   90.00
#
_symmetry.space_group_name_H-M   'P 1'
#
loop_
_entity.id
_entity.type
_entity.pdbx_description
1 polymer ?
#
loop_
_entity_poly.entity_id
_entity_poly.type
_entity_poly.pdbx_seq_one_letter_code
_entity_poly.pdbx_strand_id
1 'polypeptide(L)'
;MTSERTHYAKLMDKWREAEALAELIRQFADEGGRHRLKIKVEHPDPVVAGNAERVINDMMKNNGFGVAIQKALERVERKRDEAREAFLQEAGSAYLAPSKSDAEHPF
;
A
#
# COMPACT_ATOMS: atom_id res chain seq x y z
N MET A 1 5.41 -2.70 -29.63
CA MET A 1 4.27 -3.49 -29.11
C MET A 1 4.59 -4.34 -27.87
N THR A 2 5.83 -4.81 -27.63
CA THR A 2 6.15 -5.58 -26.40
C THR A 2 6.29 -4.71 -25.14
N SER A 3 6.85 -3.50 -25.27
CA SER A 3 7.11 -2.58 -24.14
C SER A 3 5.84 -2.10 -23.43
N GLU A 4 4.79 -1.76 -24.16
CA GLU A 4 3.51 -1.29 -23.61
C GLU A 4 2.76 -2.41 -22.88
N ARG A 5 2.75 -3.63 -23.45
CA ARG A 5 2.22 -4.82 -22.77
C ARG A 5 2.93 -5.11 -21.45
N THR A 6 4.26 -4.94 -21.41
CA THR A 6 5.02 -5.09 -20.16
C THR A 6 4.83 -3.94 -19.18
N HIS A 7 4.49 -2.74 -19.63
CA HIS A 7 4.19 -1.60 -18.75
C HIS A 7 2.82 -1.77 -18.09
N TYR A 8 1.81 -2.12 -18.87
CA TYR A 8 0.46 -2.37 -18.38
C TYR A 8 0.41 -3.54 -17.38
N ALA A 9 1.12 -4.64 -17.68
CA ALA A 9 1.25 -5.77 -16.75
C ALA A 9 1.86 -5.33 -15.41
N LYS A 10 2.91 -4.50 -15.42
CA LYS A 10 3.53 -3.95 -14.21
C LYS A 10 2.59 -3.06 -13.40
N LEU A 11 1.74 -2.26 -14.07
CA LEU A 11 0.74 -1.44 -13.37
C LEU A 11 -0.35 -2.30 -12.74
N MET A 12 -0.80 -3.34 -13.44
CA MET A 12 -1.78 -4.31 -12.90
C MET A 12 -1.22 -5.05 -11.69
N ASP A 13 0.03 -5.52 -11.76
CA ASP A 13 0.68 -6.23 -10.65
C ASP A 13 0.83 -5.31 -9.43
N LYS A 14 1.26 -4.06 -9.64
CA LYS A 14 1.34 -3.05 -8.56
C LYS A 14 -0.02 -2.77 -7.91
N TRP A 15 -1.08 -2.70 -8.71
CA TRP A 15 -2.43 -2.51 -8.17
C TRP A 15 -2.87 -3.72 -7.34
N ARG A 16 -2.67 -4.95 -7.85
CA ARG A 16 -2.99 -6.18 -7.11
C ARG A 16 -2.21 -6.31 -5.80
N GLU A 17 -0.92 -5.99 -5.82
CA GLU A 17 -0.08 -5.97 -4.62
C GLU A 17 -0.60 -4.98 -3.58
N ALA A 18 -0.99 -3.77 -4.02
CA ALA A 18 -1.55 -2.76 -3.13
C ALA A 18 -2.93 -3.16 -2.56
N GLU A 19 -3.77 -3.80 -3.36
CA GLU A 19 -5.06 -4.36 -2.90
C GLU A 19 -4.87 -5.46 -1.87
N ALA A 20 -3.97 -6.42 -2.13
CA ALA A 20 -3.67 -7.49 -1.20
C ALA A 20 -3.15 -6.94 0.13
N LEU A 21 -2.26 -5.94 0.10
CA LEU A 21 -1.73 -5.33 1.30
C LEU A 21 -2.80 -4.56 2.10
N ALA A 22 -3.72 -3.88 1.41
CA ALA A 22 -4.84 -3.18 2.05
C ALA A 22 -5.78 -4.16 2.75
N GLU A 23 -6.11 -5.25 2.08
CA GLU A 23 -7.00 -6.27 2.60
C GLU A 23 -6.37 -7.00 3.80
N LEU A 24 -5.08 -7.33 3.73
CA LEU A 24 -4.35 -7.93 4.86
C LEU A 24 -4.35 -7.05 6.11
N ILE A 25 -4.12 -5.74 5.95
CA ILE A 25 -4.11 -4.82 7.10
C ILE A 25 -5.51 -4.60 7.66
N ARG A 26 -6.54 -4.61 6.80
CA ARG A 26 -7.93 -4.55 7.23
C ARG A 26 -8.31 -5.79 8.04
N GLN A 27 -8.02 -6.98 7.51
CA GLN A 27 -8.25 -8.25 8.21
C GLN A 27 -7.50 -8.28 9.55
N PHE A 28 -6.22 -7.90 9.56
CA PHE A 28 -5.46 -7.77 10.80
C PHE A 28 -6.15 -6.82 11.80
N ALA A 29 -6.61 -5.65 11.36
CA ALA A 29 -7.28 -4.69 12.23
C ALA A 29 -8.60 -5.23 12.80
N ASP A 30 -9.37 -5.97 12.01
CA ASP A 30 -10.70 -6.46 12.38
C ASP A 30 -10.65 -7.75 13.22
N GLU A 31 -9.63 -8.60 13.03
CA GLU A 31 -9.38 -9.82 13.82
C GLU A 31 -8.73 -9.54 15.19
N GLY A 32 -8.83 -8.31 15.67
CA GLY A 32 -8.30 -7.93 16.98
C GLY A 32 -6.85 -7.46 16.95
N GLY A 33 -6.24 -7.24 15.79
CA GLY A 33 -4.97 -6.52 15.64
C GLY A 33 -5.06 -5.04 16.04
N ARG A 34 -6.23 -4.53 16.43
CA ARG A 34 -6.36 -3.27 17.18
C ARG A 34 -6.03 -3.43 18.67
N HIS A 35 -5.93 -4.66 19.16
CA HIS A 35 -5.59 -4.95 20.55
C HIS A 35 -4.06 -4.93 20.74
N ARG A 36 -3.67 -4.33 21.86
CA ARG A 36 -2.31 -3.90 22.22
C ARG A 36 -1.21 -4.92 21.88
N LEU A 37 -0.25 -4.51 21.06
CA LEU A 37 1.05 -5.17 20.92
C LEU A 37 2.05 -4.62 21.95
N LYS A 38 2.82 -5.51 22.58
CA LYS A 38 3.95 -5.12 23.44
C LYS A 38 5.19 -4.96 22.57
N ILE A 39 5.81 -3.79 22.63
CA ILE A 39 7.04 -3.50 21.89
C ILE A 39 8.23 -3.84 22.78
N LYS A 40 9.23 -4.53 22.22
CA LYS A 40 10.55 -4.71 22.82
C LYS A 40 11.55 -3.85 22.06
N VAL A 41 12.45 -3.20 22.80
CA VAL A 41 13.50 -2.36 22.22
C VAL A 41 14.84 -3.04 22.44
N GLU A 42 15.57 -3.29 21.36
CA GLU A 42 16.94 -3.78 21.41
C GLU A 42 17.90 -2.60 21.30
N HIS A 43 18.75 -2.42 22.31
CA HIS A 43 19.76 -1.36 22.34
C HIS A 43 20.99 -1.84 23.13
N PRO A 44 22.22 -1.46 22.73
CA PRO A 44 23.45 -1.85 23.44
C PRO A 44 23.49 -1.42 24.91
N ASP A 45 22.92 -0.26 25.21
CA ASP A 45 22.71 0.21 26.59
C ASP A 45 21.34 -0.27 27.12
N PRO A 46 21.31 -1.12 28.16
CA PRO A 46 20.08 -1.68 28.73
C PRO A 46 19.21 -0.63 29.44
N VAL A 47 19.79 0.45 29.96
CA VAL A 47 19.03 1.55 30.59
C VAL A 47 18.25 2.32 29.53
N VAL A 48 18.90 2.61 28.40
CA VAL A 48 18.24 3.24 27.24
C VAL A 48 17.16 2.31 26.67
N ALA A 49 17.45 1.01 26.52
CA ALA A 49 16.47 0.02 26.08
C ALA A 49 15.23 0.01 26.97
N GLY A 50 15.41 -0.10 28.29
CA GLY A 50 14.31 -0.14 29.25
C GLY A 50 13.49 1.15 29.29
N ASN A 51 14.14 2.31 29.19
CA ASN A 51 13.46 3.60 29.14
C ASN A 51 12.64 3.77 27.86
N ALA A 52 13.21 3.43 26.70
CA ALA A 52 12.52 3.48 25.42
C ALA A 52 11.34 2.50 25.40
N GLU A 53 11.54 1.26 25.86
CA GLU A 53 10.49 0.25 25.96
C GLU A 53 9.33 0.74 26.83
N ARG A 54 9.61 1.37 27.98
CA ARG A 54 8.56 1.91 28.86
C ARG A 54 7.76 3.01 28.18
N VAL A 55 8.43 4.01 27.62
CA VAL A 55 7.78 5.16 26.96
C VAL A 55 6.91 4.70 25.79
N ILE A 56 7.46 3.85 24.92
CA ILE A 56 6.74 3.36 23.75
C ILE A 56 5.53 2.52 24.17
N ASN A 57 5.69 1.60 25.11
CA ASN A 57 4.58 0.77 25.57
C ASN A 57 3.51 1.58 26.32
N ASP A 58 3.87 2.66 27.02
CA ASP A 58 2.92 3.58 27.63
C ASP A 58 2.11 4.34 26.58
N MET A 59 2.76 4.82 25.52
CA MET A 59 2.08 5.47 24.38
C MET A 59 1.12 4.52 23.64
N MET A 60 1.47 3.23 23.57
CA MET A 60 0.66 2.21 22.88
C MET A 60 -0.49 1.66 23.72
N LYS A 61 -0.66 2.07 25.00
CA LYS A 61 -1.82 1.69 25.82
C LYS A 61 -3.12 2.31 25.30
N ASN A 62 -4.24 1.75 25.74
CA ASN A 62 -5.60 2.20 25.42
C ASN A 62 -5.84 2.26 23.91
N ASN A 63 -5.85 3.46 23.33
CA ASN A 63 -6.11 3.71 21.90
C ASN A 63 -4.85 3.98 21.07
N GLY A 64 -3.66 4.12 21.67
CA GLY A 64 -2.46 4.52 20.92
C GLY A 64 -2.10 3.54 19.80
N PHE A 65 -2.18 2.24 20.09
CA PHE A 65 -1.97 1.21 19.09
C PHE A 65 -3.08 1.17 18.03
N GLY A 66 -4.35 1.32 18.45
CA GLY A 66 -5.48 1.41 17.51
C GLY A 66 -5.34 2.56 16.50
N VAL A 67 -4.86 3.72 16.97
CA VAL A 67 -4.58 4.88 16.09
C VAL A 67 -3.43 4.57 15.12
N ALA A 68 -2.39 3.86 15.56
CA ALA A 68 -1.29 3.47 14.68
C ALA A 68 -1.78 2.53 13.56
N ILE A 69 -2.65 1.56 13.88
CA ILE A 69 -3.26 0.66 12.90
C ILE A 69 -4.20 1.41 11.95
N GLN A 70 -5.03 2.32 12.46
CA GLN A 70 -5.89 3.15 11.61
C GLN A 70 -5.07 3.99 10.62
N LYS A 71 -3.97 4.62 11.09
CA LYS A 71 -3.06 5.38 10.22
C LYS A 71 -2.34 4.49 9.20
N ALA A 72 -2.01 3.26 9.56
CA ALA A 72 -1.44 2.30 8.63
C ALA A 72 -2.46 1.92 7.53
N LEU A 73 -3.72 1.65 7.91
CA LEU A 73 -4.81 1.36 6.98
C LEU A 73 -5.03 2.52 6.01
N GLU A 74 -5.17 3.75 6.51
CA GLU A 74 -5.33 4.96 5.68
C GLU A 74 -4.20 5.11 4.64
N ARG A 75 -2.94 4.86 5.03
CA ARG A 75 -1.80 4.96 4.11
C ARG A 75 -1.85 3.92 3.00
N VAL A 76 -2.33 2.72 3.32
CA VAL A 76 -2.34 1.60 2.38
C VAL A 76 -3.54 1.68 1.45
N GLU A 77 -4.70 2.09 1.96
CA GLU A 77 -5.87 2.40 1.13
C GLU A 77 -5.54 3.54 0.14
N ARG A 78 -4.85 4.59 0.59
CA ARG A 78 -4.38 5.64 -0.31
C ARG A 78 -3.44 5.11 -1.39
N LYS A 79 -2.47 4.25 -1.04
CA LYS A 79 -1.57 3.63 -2.03
C LYS A 79 -2.32 2.75 -3.04
N ARG A 80 -3.34 2.02 -2.58
CA ARG A 80 -4.22 1.24 -3.46
C ARG A 80 -4.94 2.16 -4.45
N ASP A 81 -5.50 3.26 -3.95
CA ASP A 81 -6.27 4.19 -4.78
C ASP A 81 -5.36 4.91 -5.80
N GLU A 82 -4.16 5.31 -5.39
CA GLU A 82 -3.12 5.86 -6.29
C GLU A 82 -2.71 4.84 -7.37
N ALA A 83 -2.50 3.57 -7.00
CA ALA A 83 -2.14 2.52 -7.96
C ALA A 83 -3.28 2.21 -8.94
N ARG A 84 -4.53 2.20 -8.44
CA ARG A 84 -5.73 2.04 -9.26
C ARG A 84 -5.90 3.21 -10.22
N GLU A 85 -5.73 4.45 -9.76
CA GLU A 85 -5.83 5.64 -10.59
C GLU A 85 -4.77 5.63 -11.70
N ALA A 86 -3.51 5.30 -11.36
CA ALA A 86 -2.44 5.18 -12.35
C ALA A 86 -2.74 4.12 -13.42
N PHE A 87 -3.29 2.97 -13.02
CA PHE A 87 -3.71 1.93 -13.96
C PHE A 87 -4.88 2.40 -14.86
N LEU A 88 -5.89 3.05 -14.28
CA LEU A 88 -7.05 3.54 -15.04
C LEU A 88 -6.71 4.70 -15.98
N GLN A 89 -5.79 5.59 -15.60
CA GLN A 89 -5.30 6.66 -16.47
C GLN A 89 -4.58 6.08 -17.69
N GLU A 90 -3.74 5.06 -17.51
CA GLU A 90 -3.06 4.38 -18.62
C GLU A 90 -4.03 3.56 -19.49
N ALA A 91 -5.01 2.89 -18.87
CA ALA A 91 -6.06 2.18 -19.61
C ALA A 91 -6.96 3.13 -20.41
N GLY A 92 -7.28 4.29 -19.85
CA GLY A 92 -8.09 5.33 -20.48
C GLY A 92 -7.34 6.10 -21.58
N SER A 93 -6.03 6.35 -21.39
CA SER A 93 -5.17 6.94 -22.42
C SER A 93 -4.98 5.99 -23.60
N ALA A 94 -4.88 4.68 -23.37
CA ALA A 94 -4.88 3.67 -24.42
C ALA A 94 -6.19 3.62 -25.23
N TYR A 95 -7.33 3.96 -24.61
CA TYR A 95 -8.64 4.02 -25.29
C TYR A 95 -8.85 5.32 -26.09
N LEU A 96 -8.14 6.40 -25.73
CA LEU A 96 -8.18 7.70 -26.40
C LEU A 96 -7.04 7.90 -27.42
N ALA A 97 -6.06 6.99 -27.47
CA ALA A 97 -5.05 6.98 -28.51
C ALA A 97 -5.74 6.67 -29.85
N PRO A 98 -5.75 7.60 -30.84
CA PRO A 98 -6.31 7.31 -32.13
C PRO A 98 -5.60 6.08 -32.71
N SER A 99 -6.39 5.08 -33.12
CA SER A 99 -5.91 3.92 -33.84
C SER A 99 -5.05 4.39 -35.00
N LYS A 100 -3.72 4.33 -34.87
CA LYS A 100 -2.83 4.41 -36.02
C LYS A 100 -2.88 3.06 -36.70
N SER A 101 -3.98 2.81 -37.41
CA SER A 101 -4.09 1.74 -38.39
C SER A 101 -4.79 2.30 -39.62
N ASP A 102 -4.12 2.12 -40.75
CA ASP A 102 -4.68 2.08 -42.10
C ASP A 102 -4.92 3.41 -42.81
N ALA A 103 -3.83 4.03 -43.25
CA ALA A 103 -3.85 4.89 -44.44
C ALA A 103 -2.53 4.78 -45.21
N GLU A 104 -2.27 3.63 -45.84
CA GLU A 104 -1.37 3.54 -47.00
C GLU A 104 -1.56 2.19 -47.72
N HIS A 105 -2.67 2.08 -48.47
CA HIS A 105 -2.78 1.17 -49.61
C HIS A 105 -2.91 2.03 -50.88
N PRO A 106 -1.86 2.16 -51.69
CA PRO A 106 -2.01 2.59 -53.08
C PRO A 106 -2.19 1.36 -53.98
N PHE A 107 -3.19 1.45 -54.86
CA PHE A 107 -3.44 0.55 -55.99
C PHE A 107 -2.34 0.67 -57.05
#